data_AF-A0A7X8IPS3-F1
#
_entry.id   AF-A0A7X8IPS3-F1
#
_cell.length_a   1.000
_cell.length_b   1.000
_cell.length_c   1.000
_cell.angle_alpha   90.00
_cell.angle_beta   90.00
_cell.angle_gamma   90.00
#
_symmetry.space_group_name_H-M   'P 1'
#
loop_
_entity.id
_entity.type
_entity.pdbx_description
1 polymer ?
#
loop_
_entity_poly.entity_id
_entity_poly.type
_entity_poly.pdbx_seq_one_letter_code
_entity_poly.pdbx_strand_id
1 'polypeptide(L)'
;MGNQRKAIDTQKHKIRHAQQLLEQLDKQESHTMISTIVVSELLRDVDLDVQIDLFDVLQKRFIIVPFCARAALECAMISKQHDMKHPKQDLNSFHSNTAIKADWMILATALANGVEILYTEDKALTNMAELVKDRIAVEPIPVPIQTDLFEVLDS
;
A
#
# COMPACT_ATOMS: atom_id res chain seq x y z
N MET A 1 -8.65 -26.84 10.37
CA MET A 1 -9.25 -26.35 9.10
C MET A 1 -10.49 -25.46 9.29
N GLY A 2 -10.59 -24.65 10.37
CA GLY A 2 -11.78 -23.81 10.64
C GLY A 2 -11.56 -22.29 10.52
N ASN A 3 -10.31 -21.80 10.63
CA ASN A 3 -10.01 -20.37 10.71
C ASN A 3 -9.73 -19.71 9.35
N GLN A 4 -9.28 -20.47 8.34
CA GLN A 4 -9.04 -19.92 6.99
C GLN A 4 -10.36 -19.53 6.29
N ARG A 5 -11.43 -20.33 6.43
CA ARG A 5 -12.72 -20.04 5.77
C ARG A 5 -13.42 -18.79 6.31
N LYS A 6 -13.32 -18.51 7.62
CA LYS A 6 -13.89 -17.29 8.23
C LYS A 6 -13.12 -16.01 7.87
N ALA A 7 -11.81 -16.09 7.65
CA ALA A 7 -10.99 -14.94 7.26
C ALA A 7 -11.26 -14.50 5.80
N ILE A 8 -11.53 -15.46 4.91
CA ILE A 8 -11.83 -15.20 3.49
C ILE A 8 -13.12 -14.38 3.35
N ASP A 9 -14.18 -14.69 4.10
CA ASP A 9 -15.44 -13.92 4.02
C ASP A 9 -15.28 -12.48 4.54
N THR A 10 -14.49 -12.27 5.59
CA THR A 10 -14.25 -10.93 6.14
C THR A 10 -13.36 -10.08 5.23
N GLN A 11 -12.59 -10.64 4.29
CA GLN A 11 -11.68 -9.89 3.41
C GLN A 11 -12.16 -9.74 1.97
N LYS A 12 -13.28 -10.37 1.58
CA LYS A 12 -13.89 -10.23 0.23
C LYS A 12 -14.14 -8.77 -0.16
N HIS A 13 -14.49 -7.91 0.79
CA HIS A 13 -14.70 -6.49 0.52
C HIS A 13 -13.41 -5.79 0.07
N LYS A 14 -12.26 -6.12 0.69
CA LYS A 14 -10.95 -5.55 0.31
C LYS A 14 -10.54 -5.93 -1.11
N ILE A 15 -10.85 -7.17 -1.53
CA ILE A 15 -10.62 -7.61 -2.91
C ILE A 15 -11.43 -6.75 -3.88
N ARG A 16 -12.71 -6.49 -3.58
CA ARG A 16 -13.57 -5.64 -4.42
C ARG A 16 -13.08 -4.18 -4.48
N HIS A 17 -12.65 -3.62 -3.35
CA HIS A 17 -12.09 -2.27 -3.28
C HIS A 17 -10.81 -2.17 -4.14
N ALA A 18 -9.90 -3.15 -4.00
CA ALA A 18 -8.68 -3.20 -4.79
C ALA A 18 -8.99 -3.35 -6.30
N GLN A 19 -9.94 -4.20 -6.69
CA GLN A 19 -10.35 -4.36 -8.09
C GLN A 19 -10.85 -3.04 -8.68
N GLN A 20 -11.73 -2.35 -7.97
CA GLN A 20 -12.26 -1.07 -8.45
C GLN A 20 -11.20 0.01 -8.52
N LEU A 21 -10.27 0.08 -7.56
CA LEU A 21 -9.13 0.99 -7.65
C LEU A 21 -8.34 0.74 -8.92
N LEU A 22 -8.01 -0.52 -9.22
CA LEU A 22 -7.29 -0.88 -10.43
C LEU A 22 -8.06 -0.51 -11.70
N GLU A 23 -9.37 -0.74 -11.75
CA GLU A 23 -10.21 -0.31 -12.86
C GLU A 23 -10.26 1.21 -13.04
N GLN A 24 -10.27 1.97 -11.94
CA GLN A 24 -10.23 3.43 -11.98
C GLN A 24 -8.89 3.94 -12.49
N LEU A 25 -7.78 3.38 -11.99
CA LEU A 25 -6.43 3.73 -12.42
C LEU A 25 -6.21 3.40 -13.91
N ASP A 26 -6.73 2.26 -14.37
CA ASP A 26 -6.70 1.86 -15.79
C ASP A 26 -7.51 2.87 -16.65
N LYS A 27 -8.71 3.28 -16.20
CA LYS A 27 -9.55 4.26 -16.91
C LYS A 27 -8.95 5.67 -16.96
N GLN A 28 -8.17 6.03 -15.94
CA GLN A 28 -7.49 7.32 -15.85
C GLN A 28 -6.16 7.33 -16.60
N GLU A 29 -5.75 6.22 -17.23
CA GLU A 29 -4.44 6.05 -17.85
C GLU A 29 -3.29 6.41 -16.90
N SER A 30 -3.47 6.11 -15.61
CA SER A 30 -2.54 6.50 -14.55
C SER A 30 -1.25 5.69 -14.62
N HIS A 31 -0.11 6.38 -14.43
CA HIS A 31 1.18 5.72 -14.25
C HIS A 31 1.29 5.14 -12.84
N THR A 32 0.80 3.91 -12.66
CA THR A 32 0.78 3.25 -11.36
C THR A 32 2.11 2.56 -11.04
N MET A 33 2.66 2.84 -9.87
CA MET A 33 3.86 2.17 -9.37
C MET A 33 3.58 1.35 -8.11
N ILE A 34 4.41 0.33 -7.89
CA ILE A 34 4.39 -0.50 -6.68
C ILE A 34 5.81 -0.67 -6.15
N SER A 35 5.99 -0.51 -4.84
CA SER A 35 7.30 -0.69 -4.21
C SER A 35 7.67 -2.18 -4.17
N THR A 36 8.95 -2.51 -4.36
CA THR A 36 9.44 -3.89 -4.20
C THR A 36 9.17 -4.44 -2.79
N ILE A 37 9.06 -3.59 -1.77
CA ILE A 37 8.67 -4.01 -0.41
C ILE A 37 7.25 -4.59 -0.44
N VAL A 38 6.28 -3.87 -1.01
CA VAL A 38 4.90 -4.34 -1.15
C VAL A 38 4.82 -5.61 -1.98
N VAL A 39 5.58 -5.68 -3.09
CA VAL A 39 5.65 -6.91 -3.90
C VAL A 39 6.15 -8.08 -3.07
N SER A 40 7.20 -7.89 -2.26
CA SER A 40 7.73 -8.98 -1.42
C SER A 40 6.73 -9.43 -0.36
N GLU A 41 5.97 -8.51 0.23
CA GLU A 41 4.92 -8.83 1.20
C GLU A 41 3.75 -9.57 0.56
N LEU A 42 3.33 -9.15 -0.63
CA LEU A 42 2.28 -9.79 -1.40
C LEU A 42 2.67 -11.22 -1.79
N LEU A 43 3.89 -11.42 -2.31
CA LEU A 43 4.35 -12.74 -2.75
C LEU A 43 4.58 -13.70 -1.57
N ARG A 44 4.89 -13.19 -0.37
CA ARG A 44 5.13 -14.01 0.84
C ARG A 44 3.96 -14.92 1.18
N ASP A 45 2.73 -14.47 0.92
CA ASP A 45 1.49 -15.19 1.26
C ASP A 45 0.93 -16.02 0.08
N VAL A 46 1.68 -16.14 -1.02
CA VAL A 46 1.31 -16.89 -2.23
C VAL A 46 2.13 -18.18 -2.32
N ASP A 47 1.49 -19.26 -2.75
CA ASP A 47 2.14 -20.56 -2.95
C ASP A 47 3.29 -20.44 -3.97
N LEU A 48 4.41 -21.14 -3.69
CA LEU A 48 5.67 -21.00 -4.43
C LEU A 48 5.53 -21.26 -5.94
N ASP A 49 4.62 -22.13 -6.34
CA ASP A 49 4.32 -22.48 -7.73
C ASP A 49 3.60 -21.37 -8.49
N VAL A 50 2.93 -20.45 -7.80
CA VAL A 50 2.18 -19.32 -8.39
C VAL A 50 2.94 -17.99 -8.29
N GLN A 51 3.98 -17.89 -7.44
CA GLN A 51 4.71 -16.64 -7.20
C GLN A 51 5.32 -16.03 -8.47
N ILE A 52 5.89 -16.84 -9.36
CA ILE A 52 6.51 -16.36 -10.61
C ILE A 52 5.43 -15.79 -11.54
N ASP A 53 4.34 -16.52 -11.74
CA ASP A 53 3.25 -16.09 -12.61
C ASP A 53 2.61 -14.78 -12.11
N LEU A 54 2.40 -14.65 -10.79
CA LEU A 54 1.90 -13.42 -10.20
C LEU A 54 2.88 -12.26 -10.37
N PHE A 55 4.18 -12.50 -10.15
CA PHE A 55 5.20 -11.47 -10.35
C PHE A 55 5.26 -10.97 -11.80
N ASP A 56 5.15 -11.87 -12.78
CA ASP A 56 5.09 -11.52 -14.20
C ASP A 56 3.86 -10.69 -14.56
N VAL A 57 2.71 -10.96 -13.92
CA VAL A 57 1.51 -10.12 -14.05
C VAL A 57 1.75 -8.73 -13.46
N LEU A 58 2.36 -8.63 -12.27
CA LEU A 58 2.67 -7.35 -11.64
C LEU A 58 3.61 -6.51 -12.50
N GLN A 59 4.67 -7.11 -13.07
CA GLN A 59 5.62 -6.40 -13.94
C GLN A 59 4.99 -5.82 -15.20
N LYS A 60 3.94 -6.46 -15.73
CA LYS A 60 3.22 -5.98 -16.92
C LYS A 60 2.25 -4.85 -16.61
N ARG A 61 1.78 -4.75 -15.37
CA ARG A 61 0.71 -3.84 -14.95
C ARG A 61 1.21 -2.64 -14.15
N PHE A 62 2.34 -2.76 -13.49
CA PHE A 62 2.88 -1.74 -12.61
C PHE A 62 4.34 -1.44 -12.93
N ILE A 63 4.73 -0.20 -12.66
CA ILE A 63 6.14 0.16 -12.54
C ILE A 63 6.62 -0.33 -11.17
N ILE A 64 7.36 -1.44 -11.14
CA ILE A 64 7.94 -1.96 -9.89
C ILE A 64 9.20 -1.16 -9.56
N VAL A 65 9.20 -0.48 -8.41
CA VAL A 65 10.30 0.42 -8.03
C VAL A 65 11.03 -0.07 -6.78
N PRO A 66 12.37 -0.23 -6.83
CA PRO A 66 13.15 -0.65 -5.68
C PRO A 66 13.39 0.48 -4.69
N PHE A 67 13.66 0.12 -3.43
CA PHE A 67 14.21 1.06 -2.46
C PHE A 67 15.66 1.42 -2.83
N CYS A 68 15.86 2.65 -3.31
CA CYS A 68 17.13 3.15 -3.81
C CYS A 68 17.80 4.14 -2.85
N ALA A 69 18.99 4.64 -3.21
CA ALA A 69 19.73 5.62 -2.40
C ALA A 69 18.92 6.91 -2.12
N ARG A 70 18.13 7.37 -3.09
CA ARG A 70 17.25 8.54 -2.90
C ARG A 70 16.12 8.24 -1.90
N ALA A 71 15.51 7.07 -1.99
CA ALA A 71 14.51 6.62 -1.01
C ALA A 71 15.12 6.47 0.40
N ALA A 72 16.37 6.01 0.50
CA ALA A 72 17.06 5.94 1.78
C ALA A 72 17.24 7.32 2.44
N LEU A 73 17.57 8.35 1.65
CA LEU A 73 17.64 9.72 2.14
C LEU A 73 16.28 10.23 2.64
N GLU A 74 15.22 10.03 1.85
CA GLU A 74 13.85 10.38 2.25
C GLU A 74 13.45 9.68 3.56
N CYS A 75 13.73 8.38 3.67
CA CYS A 75 13.43 7.58 4.84
C CYS A 75 14.12 8.15 6.09
N ALA A 76 15.41 8.48 6.00
CA ALA A 76 16.16 9.08 7.09
C ALA A 76 15.60 10.47 7.49
N MET A 77 15.20 11.27 6.51
CA MET A 77 14.62 12.60 6.75
C MET A 77 13.28 12.52 7.48
N ILE A 78 12.37 11.67 7.01
CA ILE A 78 11.08 11.44 7.68
C ILE A 78 11.36 10.94 9.11
N SER A 79 12.41 10.11 9.33
CA SER A 79 12.64 9.39 10.60
C SER A 79 13.09 10.37 11.66
N LYS A 80 14.01 11.24 11.27
CA LYS A 80 14.40 12.36 12.08
C LYS A 80 13.22 13.28 12.41
N GLN A 81 12.32 13.56 11.46
CA GLN A 81 11.14 14.39 11.73
C GLN A 81 10.16 13.74 12.72
N HIS A 82 9.95 12.42 12.60
CA HIS A 82 9.14 11.66 13.53
C HIS A 82 9.73 11.70 14.94
N ASP A 83 11.03 11.43 15.09
CA ASP A 83 11.73 11.45 16.38
C ASP A 83 11.67 12.83 17.05
N MET A 84 11.76 13.91 16.26
CA MET A 84 11.61 15.28 16.76
C MET A 84 10.19 15.56 17.28
N LYS A 85 9.15 14.97 16.68
CA LYS A 85 7.75 15.11 17.13
C LYS A 85 7.39 14.15 18.27
N HIS A 86 8.08 13.02 18.37
CA HIS A 86 7.83 11.98 19.38
C HIS A 86 9.10 11.63 20.18
N PRO A 87 9.71 12.59 20.93
CA PRO A 87 11.04 12.46 21.51
C PRO A 87 11.21 11.40 22.63
N LYS A 88 10.24 10.50 22.88
CA LYS A 88 10.27 9.52 23.98
C LYS A 88 9.46 8.23 23.71
N GLN A 89 9.61 7.58 22.55
CA GLN A 89 9.11 6.21 22.40
C GLN A 89 10.21 5.22 22.79
N ASP A 90 9.92 4.40 23.80
CA ASP A 90 10.82 3.42 24.40
C ASP A 90 11.48 2.53 23.33
N LEU A 91 12.81 2.43 23.40
CA LEU A 91 13.69 1.62 22.55
C LEU A 91 13.41 0.09 22.58
N ASN A 92 12.35 -0.36 23.25
CA ASN A 92 12.11 -1.77 23.61
C ASN A 92 11.13 -2.53 22.70
N SER A 93 10.59 -1.94 21.64
CA SER A 93 9.60 -2.58 20.76
C SER A 93 10.22 -3.08 19.45
N PHE A 94 11.10 -4.07 19.54
CA PHE A 94 11.80 -4.70 18.39
C PHE A 94 10.86 -5.16 17.25
N HIS A 95 9.64 -5.62 17.59
CA HIS A 95 8.62 -6.01 16.60
C HIS A 95 7.93 -4.81 15.94
N SER A 96 7.66 -3.74 16.68
CA SER A 96 7.11 -2.51 16.09
C SER A 96 8.11 -1.88 15.13
N ASN A 97 9.41 -1.95 15.44
CA ASN A 97 10.46 -1.39 14.61
C ASN A 97 10.52 -2.01 13.21
N THR A 98 10.06 -3.25 13.01
CA THR A 98 10.16 -3.92 11.70
C THR A 98 9.00 -3.56 10.78
N ALA A 99 7.76 -3.56 11.29
CA ALA A 99 6.59 -3.10 10.53
C ALA A 99 6.69 -1.60 10.21
N ILE A 100 7.12 -0.80 11.20
CA ILE A 100 7.48 0.60 11.01
C ILE A 100 8.51 0.69 9.87
N LYS A 101 9.62 -0.05 9.89
CA LYS A 101 10.60 0.03 8.78
C LYS A 101 10.02 -0.23 7.38
N ALA A 102 9.07 -1.14 7.21
CA ALA A 102 8.45 -1.40 5.91
C ALA A 102 7.63 -0.19 5.42
N ASP A 103 6.71 0.32 6.23
CA ASP A 103 5.89 1.50 5.91
C ASP A 103 6.75 2.72 5.57
N TRP A 104 7.81 2.90 6.35
CA TRP A 104 8.80 3.96 6.16
C TRP A 104 9.50 3.86 4.81
N MET A 105 9.91 2.65 4.43
CA MET A 105 10.54 2.39 3.13
C MET A 105 9.55 2.58 1.98
N ILE A 106 8.27 2.22 2.15
CA ILE A 106 7.21 2.41 1.16
C ILE A 106 6.98 3.90 0.92
N LEU A 107 6.71 4.68 1.98
CA LEU A 107 6.48 6.12 1.88
C LEU A 107 7.69 6.84 1.29
N ALA A 108 8.89 6.49 1.74
CA ALA A 108 10.12 7.07 1.22
C ALA A 108 10.38 6.74 -0.26
N THR A 109 10.01 5.53 -0.70
CA THR A 109 10.07 5.15 -2.12
C THR A 109 9.11 5.99 -2.96
N ALA A 110 7.88 6.22 -2.47
CA ALA A 110 6.90 7.06 -3.14
C ALA A 110 7.41 8.52 -3.31
N LEU A 111 7.91 9.12 -2.22
CA LEU A 111 8.46 10.48 -2.25
C LEU A 111 9.68 10.62 -3.17
N ALA A 112 10.58 9.64 -3.16
CA ALA A 112 11.78 9.66 -4.01
C ALA A 112 11.46 9.63 -5.51
N ASN A 113 10.30 9.09 -5.88
CA ASN A 113 9.83 9.00 -7.26
C ASN A 113 8.80 10.07 -7.62
N GLY A 114 8.49 11.00 -6.70
CA GLY A 114 7.55 12.09 -6.96
C GLY A 114 6.12 11.62 -7.15
N VAL A 115 5.71 10.56 -6.45
CA VAL A 115 4.32 10.08 -6.46
C VAL A 115 3.39 11.17 -5.94
N GLU A 116 2.32 11.44 -6.68
CA GLU A 116 1.31 12.44 -6.31
C GLU A 116 0.32 11.90 -5.27
N ILE A 117 -0.11 10.65 -5.44
CA ILE A 117 -1.14 10.01 -4.60
C ILE A 117 -0.66 8.64 -4.09
N LEU A 118 -0.70 8.45 -2.77
CA LEU A 118 -0.53 7.16 -2.10
C LEU A 118 -1.90 6.59 -1.72
N TYR A 119 -2.31 5.50 -2.37
CA TYR A 119 -3.51 4.75 -2.00
C TYR A 119 -3.21 3.78 -0.85
N THR A 120 -3.89 3.93 0.29
CA THR A 120 -3.75 3.00 1.42
C THR A 120 -4.97 3.01 2.35
N GLU A 121 -5.28 1.84 2.94
CA GLU A 121 -6.21 1.72 4.08
C GLU A 121 -5.45 1.56 5.42
N ASP A 122 -4.11 1.56 5.39
CA ASP A 122 -3.30 1.39 6.59
C ASP A 122 -3.24 2.71 7.38
N LYS A 123 -3.78 2.66 8.61
CA LYS A 123 -3.82 3.82 9.50
C LYS A 123 -2.44 4.27 9.98
N ALA A 124 -1.51 3.34 10.20
CA ALA A 124 -0.16 3.67 10.62
C ALA A 124 0.59 4.39 9.49
N LEU A 125 0.49 3.89 8.26
CA LEU A 125 1.06 4.54 7.08
C LEU A 125 0.41 5.91 6.82
N THR A 126 -0.92 6.01 6.95
CA THR A 126 -1.66 7.28 6.82
C THR A 126 -1.16 8.31 7.84
N ASN A 127 -1.08 7.92 9.12
CA ASN A 127 -0.58 8.80 10.18
C ASN A 127 0.87 9.23 9.97
N MET A 128 1.70 8.36 9.38
CA MET A 128 3.08 8.68 9.06
C MET A 128 3.20 9.67 7.90
N ALA A 129 2.34 9.55 6.90
CA ALA A 129 2.31 10.45 5.75
C ALA A 129 1.89 11.88 6.13
N GLU A 130 1.22 12.10 7.26
CA GLU A 130 0.97 13.44 7.81
C GLU A 130 2.25 14.24 8.09
N LEU A 131 3.39 13.58 8.27
CA LEU A 131 4.69 14.24 8.38
C LEU A 131 5.12 14.94 7.09
N VAL A 132 4.57 14.51 5.95
CA VAL A 132 4.96 14.91 4.60
C VAL A 132 3.76 15.26 3.72
N LYS A 133 2.62 15.62 4.31
CA LYS A 133 1.35 15.90 3.60
C LYS A 133 1.43 16.97 2.51
N ASP A 134 2.43 17.86 2.58
CA ASP A 134 2.65 18.91 1.58
C ASP A 134 3.37 18.37 0.32
N ARG A 135 3.77 17.09 0.32
CA ARG A 135 4.60 16.46 -0.71
C ARG A 135 3.91 15.31 -1.44
N ILE A 136 2.90 14.69 -0.81
CA ILE A 136 2.16 13.55 -1.34
C ILE A 136 0.74 13.56 -0.75
N ALA A 137 -0.26 13.35 -1.60
CA ALA A 137 -1.63 13.13 -1.16
C ALA A 137 -1.80 11.67 -0.71
N VAL A 138 -2.59 11.44 0.33
CA VAL A 138 -2.96 10.09 0.76
C VAL A 138 -4.44 9.92 0.58
N GLU A 139 -4.83 8.91 -0.18
CA GLU A 139 -6.22 8.59 -0.48
C GLU A 139 -6.58 7.19 0.03
N PRO A 140 -7.79 7.01 0.58
CA PRO A 140 -8.29 5.69 0.88
C PRO A 140 -8.51 4.91 -0.42
N ILE A 141 -8.48 3.58 -0.33
CA ILE A 141 -8.89 2.76 -1.47
C ILE A 141 -10.41 2.99 -1.71
N PRO A 142 -10.83 3.27 -2.95
CA PRO A 142 -12.22 3.54 -3.29
C PRO A 142 -13.15 2.40 -2.89
N VAL A 143 -14.35 2.78 -2.45
CA VAL A 143 -15.43 1.86 -2.08
C VAL A 143 -16.24 1.51 -3.34
N PRO A 144 -16.66 0.24 -3.52
CA PRO A 144 -17.54 -0.20 -4.60
C PRO A 144 -18.74 0.73 -4.74
N ILE A 145 -18.82 1.40 -5.89
CA ILE A 145 -20.03 2.11 -6.26
C ILE A 145 -21.12 1.05 -6.34
N GLN A 146 -22.21 1.26 -5.61
CA GLN A 146 -23.35 0.36 -5.62
C GLN A 146 -24.11 0.54 -6.93
N THR A 147 -23.62 -0.04 -8.02
CA THR A 147 -24.20 0.09 -9.36
C THR A 147 -25.50 -0.69 -9.53
N ASP A 148 -25.73 -1.74 -8.73
CA ASP A 148 -26.76 -2.74 -9.06
C ASP A 148 -28.07 -2.58 -8.25
N LEU A 149 -28.18 -1.56 -7.39
CA LEU A 149 -29.38 -1.42 -6.54
C LEU A 149 -30.64 -1.07 -7.36
N PHE A 150 -30.48 -0.37 -8.47
CA PHE A 150 -31.59 0.03 -9.35
C PHE A 150 -31.72 -0.84 -10.60
N GLU A 151 -30.64 -1.50 -11.05
CA GLU A 151 -30.73 -2.44 -12.19
C GLU A 151 -31.61 -3.66 -11.89
N VAL A 152 -31.76 -4.04 -10.61
CA VAL A 152 -32.66 -5.12 -10.16
C VAL A 152 -34.10 -4.62 -9.93
N LEU A 153 -34.31 -3.31 -9.79
CA LEU A 153 -35.64 -2.73 -9.59
C LEU A 153 -36.32 -2.33 -10.91
N ASP A 154 -35.53 -2.18 -11.97
CA ASP A 154 -36.00 -1.86 -13.33
C ASP A 154 -36.16 -3.11 -14.23
N SER A 155 -35.99 -4.31 -13.68
CA SER A 155 -36.20 -5.62 -14.34
C SER A 155 -37.43 -6.35 -13.81
#